data_AF-R7IYU7-F1
#
_entry.id   AF-R7IYU7-F1
#
_cell.length_a   1.000
_cell.length_b   1.000
_cell.length_c   1.000
_cell.angle_alpha   90.00
_cell.angle_beta   90.00
_cell.angle_gamma   90.00
#
_symmetry.space_group_name_H-M   'P 1'
#
loop_
_entity.id
_entity.type
_entity.pdbx_description
1 polymer ?
#
loop_
_entity_poly.entity_id
_entity_poly.type
_entity_poly.pdbx_seq_one_letter_code
_entity_poly.pdbx_strand_id
1 'polypeptide(L)'
;MKSANIPLKEIFNEIPQEKREETRLSFEISNKLDALMKEKGLNRKQLAEAVGKRPNEVTRWLSGEHNFTISTLAMLSNFFGKDIISV
;
A
#
# COMPACT_ATOMS: atom_id res chain seq x y z
N MET A 1 26.40 7.15 -27.76
CA MET A 1 25.01 6.76 -27.42
C MET A 1 24.22 8.05 -27.26
N LYS A 2 23.16 8.27 -28.04
CA LYS A 2 22.33 9.48 -27.91
C LYS A 2 21.47 9.33 -26.66
N SER A 3 21.70 10.17 -25.65
CA SER A 3 20.77 10.29 -24.51
C SER A 3 19.53 10.99 -25.05
N ALA A 4 18.43 10.26 -25.23
CA ALA A 4 17.15 10.86 -25.56
C ALA A 4 16.63 11.54 -24.29
N ASN A 5 16.53 12.88 -24.31
CA ASN A 5 15.94 13.66 -23.24
C ASN A 5 14.40 13.54 -23.36
N ILE A 6 13.88 12.34 -23.09
CA ILE A 6 12.44 12.06 -23.15
C ILE A 6 11.79 12.76 -21.96
N PRO A 7 10.83 13.68 -22.19
CA PRO A 7 10.09 14.33 -21.10
C PRO A 7 9.40 13.28 -20.23
N LEU A 8 9.52 13.40 -18.90
CA LEU A 8 8.87 12.47 -17.95
C LEU A 8 7.37 12.27 -18.25
N LYS A 9 6.68 13.33 -18.70
CA LYS A 9 5.26 13.29 -19.06
C LYS A 9 4.96 12.30 -20.20
N GLU A 10 5.85 12.14 -21.17
CA GLU A 10 5.67 11.22 -22.29
C GLU A 10 5.79 9.77 -21.81
N ILE A 11 6.77 9.48 -20.95
CA ILE A 11 6.95 8.18 -20.30
C ILE A 11 5.71 7.82 -19.45
N PHE A 12 5.16 8.80 -18.72
CA PHE A 12 3.96 8.60 -17.91
C PHE A 12 2.70 8.28 -18.73
N ASN A 13 2.61 8.81 -19.95
CA ASN A 13 1.48 8.56 -20.85
C ASN A 13 1.50 7.12 -21.41
N GLU A 14 2.67 6.49 -21.49
CA GLU A 14 2.81 5.08 -21.91
C GLU A 14 2.29 4.09 -20.86
N ILE A 15 2.19 4.50 -19.59
CA ILE A 15 1.64 3.64 -18.54
C ILE A 15 0.12 3.50 -18.76
N PRO A 16 -0.44 2.29 -18.77
CA PRO A 16 -1.88 2.10 -18.83
C PRO A 16 -2.59 2.82 -17.67
N GLN A 17 -3.74 3.44 -17.93
CA GLN A 17 -4.50 4.17 -16.90
C GLN A 17 -4.83 3.27 -15.71
N GLU A 18 -5.22 2.02 -15.96
CA GLU A 18 -5.54 1.04 -14.93
C GLU A 18 -4.37 0.81 -13.95
N LYS A 19 -3.13 0.71 -14.46
CA LYS A 19 -1.93 0.56 -13.61
C LYS A 19 -1.65 1.78 -12.76
N ARG A 20 -1.93 2.98 -13.30
CA ARG A 20 -1.80 4.23 -12.52
C ARG A 20 -2.81 4.25 -11.38
N GLU A 21 -4.06 3.87 -11.66
CA GLU A 21 -5.11 3.78 -10.63
C GLU A 21 -4.80 2.70 -9.59
N GLU A 22 -4.34 1.52 -10.00
CA GLU A 22 -3.92 0.45 -9.09
C GLU A 22 -2.82 0.91 -8.12
N THR A 23 -1.83 1.63 -8.64
CA THR A 23 -0.73 2.17 -7.83
C THR A 23 -1.23 3.27 -6.89
N ARG A 24 -2.09 4.18 -7.37
CA ARG A 24 -2.71 5.23 -6.55
C ARG A 24 -3.49 4.61 -5.38
N LEU A 25 -4.33 3.63 -5.66
CA LEU A 25 -5.15 2.95 -4.65
C LEU A 25 -4.28 2.20 -3.63
N SER A 26 -3.27 1.46 -4.11
CA SER A 26 -2.33 0.73 -3.23
C SER A 26 -1.58 1.68 -2.31
N PHE A 27 -1.17 2.84 -2.84
CA PHE A 27 -0.51 3.87 -2.06
C PHE A 27 -1.43 4.49 -1.00
N GLU A 28 -2.67 4.83 -1.35
CA GLU A 28 -3.67 5.35 -0.40
C GLU A 28 -3.94 4.38 0.75
N ILE A 29 -4.11 3.09 0.42
CA ILE A 29 -4.29 2.02 1.42
C ILE A 29 -3.06 1.95 2.34
N SER A 30 -1.85 2.00 1.77
CA SER A 30 -0.60 1.94 2.54
C SER A 30 -0.46 3.12 3.52
N ASN A 31 -0.81 4.33 3.10
CA ASN A 31 -0.77 5.52 3.94
C ASN A 31 -1.77 5.43 5.09
N LYS A 32 -2.98 4.94 4.80
CA LYS A 32 -3.99 4.75 5.83
C LYS A 32 -3.58 3.68 6.84
N LEU A 33 -2.97 2.58 6.39
CA LEU A 33 -2.39 1.58 7.28
C LEU A 33 -1.29 2.18 8.17
N ASP A 34 -0.37 2.96 7.61
CA ASP A 34 0.71 3.61 8.36
C ASP A 34 0.15 4.59 9.42
N ALA A 35 -0.89 5.35 9.08
CA ALA A 35 -1.56 6.25 10.02
C ALA A 35 -2.22 5.48 11.19
N LEU A 36 -2.92 4.38 10.90
CA LEU A 36 -3.53 3.53 11.92
C LEU A 36 -2.49 2.87 12.84
N MET A 37 -1.37 2.44 12.27
CA MET A 37 -0.24 1.92 13.06
C MET A 37 0.32 2.97 14.01
N LYS A 38 0.53 4.20 13.52
CA LYS A 38 1.01 5.33 14.33
C LYS A 38 0.03 5.68 15.45
N GLU A 39 -1.26 5.73 15.17
CA GLU A 39 -2.31 5.98 16.16
C GLU A 39 -2.28 4.94 17.29
N LYS A 40 -2.09 3.66 16.94
CA LYS A 40 -2.03 2.55 17.90
C LYS A 40 -0.63 2.35 18.52
N GLY A 41 0.37 3.15 18.14
CA GLY A 41 1.74 3.04 18.62
C GLY A 41 2.47 1.75 18.19
N LEU A 42 2.07 1.16 17.06
CA LEU A 42 2.60 -0.12 16.58
C LEU A 42 3.74 0.08 15.57
N ASN A 43 4.82 -0.66 15.78
CA ASN A 43 5.83 -0.85 14.73
C ASN A 43 5.47 -2.04 13.82
N ARG A 44 6.21 -2.17 12.70
CA ARG A 44 5.96 -3.22 11.68
C ARG A 44 6.02 -4.63 12.23
N LYS A 45 6.96 -4.91 13.15
CA LYS A 45 7.13 -6.22 13.77
C LYS A 45 5.93 -6.55 14.67
N GLN A 46 5.51 -5.61 15.50
CA GLN A 46 4.36 -5.78 16.39
C GLN A 46 3.06 -5.98 15.61
N LEU A 47 2.85 -5.23 14.52
CA LEU A 47 1.69 -5.46 13.65
C LEU A 47 1.73 -6.87 13.08
N ALA A 48 2.88 -7.29 12.53
CA ALA A 48 3.05 -8.62 11.94
C ALA A 48 2.71 -9.73 12.94
N GLU A 49 3.24 -9.65 14.16
CA GLU A 49 2.94 -10.58 15.25
C GLU A 49 1.44 -10.58 15.60
N ALA A 50 0.83 -9.40 15.71
CA ALA A 50 -0.57 -9.26 16.10
C ALA A 50 -1.56 -9.80 15.07
N VAL A 51 -1.22 -9.75 13.77
CA VAL A 51 -2.06 -10.29 12.69
C VAL A 51 -1.60 -11.65 12.15
N GLY A 52 -0.62 -12.29 12.80
CA GLY A 52 -0.12 -13.61 12.44
C GLY A 52 0.55 -13.66 11.06
N LYS A 53 1.25 -12.59 10.67
CA LYS A 53 1.95 -12.43 9.39
C LYS A 53 3.44 -12.25 9.58
N ARG A 54 4.19 -12.35 8.48
CA ARG A 54 5.64 -12.14 8.52
C ARG A 54 5.97 -10.64 8.45
N PRO A 55 7.02 -10.16 9.14
CA PRO A 55 7.41 -8.74 9.11
C PRO A 55 7.70 -8.20 7.70
N ASN A 56 8.15 -9.06 6.78
CA ASN A 56 8.38 -8.68 5.39
C ASN A 56 7.06 -8.40 4.64
N GLU A 57 5.96 -9.07 4.97
CA GLU A 57 4.64 -8.79 4.39
C GLU A 57 4.18 -7.39 4.79
N VAL A 58 4.26 -7.05 6.08
CA VAL A 58 3.93 -5.71 6.57
C VAL A 58 4.80 -4.64 5.92
N THR A 59 6.08 -4.92 5.72
CA THR A 59 6.99 -4.03 5.01
C THR A 59 6.56 -3.81 3.55
N ARG A 60 6.09 -4.87 2.87
CA ARG A 60 5.55 -4.75 1.50
C ARG A 60 4.25 -3.97 1.47
N TRP A 61 3.34 -4.17 2.43
CA TRP A 61 2.11 -3.38 2.51
C TRP A 61 2.39 -1.88 2.62
N LEU A 62 3.41 -1.51 3.39
CA LEU A 62 3.81 -0.11 3.59
C LEU A 62 4.69 0.45 2.47
N SER A 63 5.06 -0.35 1.46
CA SER A 63 5.82 0.15 0.30
C SER A 63 4.95 0.94 -0.69
N GLY A 64 3.61 0.76 -0.63
CA GLY A 64 2.67 1.41 -1.55
C GLY A 64 2.56 0.75 -2.93
N GLU A 65 3.42 -0.22 -3.25
CA GLU A 65 3.45 -0.93 -4.54
C GLU A 65 2.85 -2.35 -4.45
N HIS A 66 2.15 -2.66 -3.36
CA HIS A 66 1.62 -3.99 -3.12
C HIS A 66 0.11 -4.07 -3.33
N ASN A 67 -0.30 -5.07 -4.10
CA ASN A 67 -1.71 -5.38 -4.32
C ASN A 67 -2.33 -5.97 -3.06
N PHE A 68 -3.37 -5.32 -2.55
CA PHE A 68 -4.12 -5.82 -1.40
C PHE A 68 -5.25 -6.74 -1.84
N THR A 69 -5.36 -7.90 -1.19
CA THR A 69 -6.55 -8.74 -1.32
C THR A 69 -7.65 -8.25 -0.39
N ILE A 70 -8.91 -8.51 -0.75
CA ILE A 70 -10.06 -8.22 0.13
C ILE A 70 -9.89 -8.91 1.49
N SER A 71 -9.37 -10.14 1.53
CA SER A 71 -9.10 -10.86 2.77
C SER A 71 -8.11 -10.11 3.68
N THR A 72 -7.02 -9.57 3.10
CA THR A 72 -6.05 -8.76 3.83
C THR A 72 -6.71 -7.49 4.38
N LEU A 73 -7.50 -6.79 3.57
CA LEU A 73 -8.18 -5.56 3.99
C LEU A 73 -9.20 -5.81 5.10
N ALA A 74 -9.96 -6.91 5.02
CA ALA A 74 -10.91 -7.30 6.06
C ALA A 74 -10.21 -7.65 7.38
N MET A 75 -9.12 -8.42 7.31
CA MET A 75 -8.31 -8.77 8.48
C MET A 75 -7.74 -7.52 9.18
N LEU A 76 -7.16 -6.60 8.41
CA LEU A 76 -6.63 -5.37 8.97
C LEU A 76 -7.74 -4.46 9.52
N SER A 77 -8.88 -4.34 8.83
CA SER A 77 -10.01 -3.53 9.31
C SER A 77 -10.55 -4.06 10.63
N ASN A 78 -10.69 -5.39 10.76
CA ASN A 78 -11.07 -6.03 12.01
C ASN A 78 -10.04 -5.80 13.13
N PHE A 79 -8.74 -5.89 12.84
CA PHE A 79 -7.68 -5.65 13.83
C PHE A 79 -7.65 -4.21 14.36
N PHE A 80 -7.90 -3.23 13.49
CA PHE A 80 -7.94 -1.81 13.86
C PHE A 80 -9.31 -1.36 14.36
N GLY A 81 -10.37 -2.15 14.16
CA GLY A 81 -11.75 -1.75 14.44
C GLY A 81 -12.21 -0.55 13.60
N LYS A 82 -11.59 -0.34 12.44
CA LYS A 82 -11.81 0.78 11.53
C LYS A 82 -11.68 0.30 10.10
N ASP A 83 -12.56 0.76 9.22
CA ASP A 83 -12.50 0.39 7.82
C ASP A 83 -11.24 0.96 7.16
N ILE A 84 -10.45 0.12 6.49
CA ILE A 84 -9.30 0.57 5.70
C ILE A 84 -9.75 1.15 4.36
N ILE A 85 -10.76 0.60 3.73
CA ILE A 85 -11.35 1.14 2.50
C ILE A 85 -12.85 1.40 2.70
N SER A 86 -13.41 2.34 1.95
CA SER A 86 -14.85 2.57 1.87
C SER A 86 -15.35 2.10 0.50
N VAL A 87 -16.52 1.48 0.45
CA VAL A 87 -17.21 1.06 -0.78
C VAL A 87 -18.42 1.94 -1.02
#